data_AF-A0A7C3A6P2-F1
#
_entry.id   AF-A0A7C3A6P2-F1
#
_cell.length_a   1.000
_cell.length_b   1.000
_cell.length_c   1.000
_cell.angle_alpha   90.00
_cell.angle_beta   90.00
_cell.angle_gamma   90.00
#
_symmetry.space_group_name_H-M   'P 1'
#
loop_
_entity.id
_entity.type
_entity.pdbx_description
1 polymer ?
#
loop_
_entity_poly.entity_id
_entity_poly.type
_entity_poly.pdbx_seq_one_letter_code
_entity_poly.pdbx_strand_id
1 'polypeptide(L)'
;MERKIEEEASKLADTDVSVIGYGCTSGSLFKGLGHDLEIEQRIERASGKPAVAAAGAVIKALKSLKIKKIAVATPYIDEINRLERQFLALNGFEIIDFKGLGLSSNLQIGRVNRKTLLKLVLNLNYKEADGIFISCTNLPTIDVIEELEAKTKKPVISSNTATLWAMLKKIGVSIRIRGYGTLLRRM
;
A
#
# COMPACT_ATOMS: atom_id res chain seq x y z
N MET A 1 15.71 -7.15 6.48
CA MET A 1 15.20 -6.03 5.66
C MET A 1 15.38 -4.67 6.37
N GLU A 2 15.22 -4.60 7.69
CA GLU A 2 15.12 -3.32 8.42
C GLU A 2 16.42 -2.85 9.13
N ARG A 3 17.54 -3.56 8.97
CA ARG A 3 18.77 -3.29 9.74
C ARG A 3 19.40 -1.93 9.45
N LYS A 4 19.09 -1.34 8.29
CA LYS A 4 19.67 -0.08 7.81
C LYS A 4 18.66 1.07 7.76
N ILE A 5 17.50 0.95 8.42
CA ILE A 5 16.46 1.99 8.35
C ILE A 5 17.02 3.35 8.77
N GLU A 6 17.74 3.40 9.88
CA GLU A 6 18.32 4.62 10.43
C GLU A 6 19.38 5.21 9.49
N GLU A 7 20.31 4.37 9.02
CA GLU A 7 21.38 4.76 8.10
C GLU A 7 20.81 5.36 6.79
N GLU A 8 19.84 4.69 6.18
CA GLU A 8 19.22 5.16 4.93
C GLU A 8 18.30 6.37 5.14
N ALA A 9 17.63 6.47 6.30
CA ALA A 9 16.82 7.63 6.64
C ALA A 9 17.67 8.90 6.81
N SER A 10 18.83 8.80 7.45
CA SER A 10 19.76 9.92 7.57
C SER A 10 20.27 10.38 6.20
N LYS A 11 20.64 9.45 5.30
CA LYS A 11 21.06 9.79 3.92
C LYS A 11 19.97 10.53 3.14
N LEU A 12 18.70 10.13 3.29
CA LEU A 12 17.58 10.85 2.65
C LEU A 12 17.38 12.24 3.26
N ALA A 13 17.58 12.38 4.58
CA ALA A 13 17.43 13.65 5.28
C ALA A 13 18.43 14.71 4.78
N ASP A 14 19.64 14.30 4.40
CA ASP A 14 20.68 15.18 3.83
C ASP A 14 20.22 15.89 2.55
N THR A 15 19.18 15.38 1.88
CA THR A 15 18.57 15.99 0.68
C THR A 15 17.41 16.96 1.00
N ASP A 16 17.19 17.26 2.28
CA ASP A 16 16.14 18.15 2.80
C ASP A 16 14.70 17.77 2.38
N VAL A 17 14.40 16.48 2.32
CA VAL A 17 13.03 16.00 2.04
C VAL A 17 12.04 16.46 3.11
N SER A 18 10.79 16.71 2.72
CA SER A 18 9.71 17.11 3.65
C SER A 18 9.11 15.91 4.42
N VAL A 19 9.23 14.69 3.89
CA VAL A 19 8.69 13.46 4.48
C VAL A 19 9.38 12.24 3.88
N ILE A 20 9.58 11.19 4.68
CA ILE A 20 10.18 9.92 4.26
C ILE A 20 9.13 8.81 4.26
N GLY A 21 9.03 8.06 3.15
CA GLY A 21 8.17 6.89 3.03
C GLY A 21 8.95 5.58 3.12
N TYR A 22 8.62 4.71 4.06
CA TYR A 22 9.10 3.33 4.05
C TYR A 22 8.32 2.50 3.03
N GLY A 23 8.86 2.46 1.80
CA GLY A 23 8.22 1.88 0.61
C GLY A 23 8.24 0.36 0.54
N CYS A 24 7.91 -0.37 1.60
CA CYS A 24 7.80 -1.83 1.59
C CYS A 24 6.62 -2.32 2.44
N THR A 25 5.51 -2.69 1.80
CA THR A 25 4.27 -3.12 2.49
C THR A 25 4.51 -4.34 3.36
N SER A 26 5.05 -5.43 2.79
CA SER A 26 5.32 -6.67 3.52
C SER A 26 6.33 -6.46 4.65
N GLY A 27 7.39 -5.69 4.40
CA GLY A 27 8.38 -5.33 5.43
C GLY A 27 7.76 -4.56 6.60
N SER A 28 6.81 -3.66 6.33
CA SER A 28 6.14 -2.86 7.38
C SER A 28 5.01 -3.57 8.13
N LEU A 29 4.58 -4.77 7.71
CA LEU A 29 3.58 -5.57 8.42
C LEU A 29 4.14 -6.86 9.04
N PHE A 30 5.40 -7.21 8.74
CA PHE A 30 5.97 -8.54 9.03
C PHE A 30 5.93 -8.93 10.52
N LYS A 31 6.12 -7.97 11.44
CA LYS A 31 6.05 -8.22 12.89
C LYS A 31 4.67 -7.97 13.51
N GLY A 32 3.63 -7.79 12.68
CA GLY A 32 2.25 -7.61 13.13
C GLY A 32 1.86 -6.16 13.43
N LEU A 33 0.82 -5.98 14.26
CA LEU A 33 0.24 -4.67 14.58
C LEU A 33 1.26 -3.76 15.27
N GLY A 34 1.33 -2.51 14.84
CA GLY A 34 2.21 -1.48 15.44
C GLY A 34 3.65 -1.49 14.93
N HIS A 35 4.05 -2.50 14.16
CA HIS A 35 5.38 -2.56 13.56
C HIS A 35 5.63 -1.42 12.56
N ASP A 36 4.59 -1.02 11.83
CA ASP A 36 4.61 0.16 10.95
C ASP A 36 4.92 1.44 11.74
N LEU A 37 4.37 1.58 12.95
CA LEU A 37 4.63 2.72 13.84
C LEU A 37 6.06 2.70 14.40
N GLU A 38 6.59 1.51 14.74
CA GLU A 38 7.99 1.36 15.16
C GLU A 38 8.95 1.82 14.05
N ILE A 39 8.67 1.42 12.80
CA ILE A 39 9.44 1.87 11.63
C ILE A 39 9.35 3.38 11.47
N GLU A 40 8.14 3.97 11.53
CA GLU A 40 7.96 5.43 11.43
C GLU A 40 8.79 6.15 12.51
N GLN A 41 8.75 5.70 13.76
CA GLN A 41 9.52 6.29 14.87
C GLN A 41 11.04 6.16 14.71
N ARG A 42 11.53 5.04 14.16
CA ARG A 42 12.96 4.85 13.90
C ARG A 42 13.44 5.81 12.80
N ILE A 43 12.66 5.98 11.74
CA ILE A 43 12.94 6.95 10.67
C ILE A 43 12.91 8.38 11.22
N GLU A 44 11.86 8.75 11.94
CA GLU A 44 11.68 10.10 12.51
C GLU A 44 12.84 10.46 13.45
N ARG A 45 13.26 9.53 14.33
CA ARG A 45 14.40 9.75 15.23
C ARG A 45 15.74 9.92 14.50
N ALA A 46 15.99 9.15 13.45
CA ALA A 46 17.26 9.17 12.73
C ALA A 46 17.39 10.33 11.72
N SER A 47 16.26 10.81 11.19
CA SER A 47 16.23 11.83 10.13
C SER A 47 15.77 13.21 10.59
N GLY A 48 15.04 13.30 11.71
CA GLY A 48 14.31 14.51 12.09
C GLY A 48 13.16 14.87 11.13
N LYS A 49 12.85 14.01 10.15
CA LYS A 49 11.79 14.22 9.15
C LYS A 49 10.57 13.39 9.50
N PRO A 50 9.34 13.87 9.22
CA PRO A 50 8.13 13.06 9.34
C PRO A 50 8.24 11.77 8.53
N ALA A 51 7.69 10.68 9.05
CA ALA A 51 7.71 9.39 8.37
C ALA A 51 6.33 8.78 8.17
N VAL A 52 6.24 7.93 7.13
CA VAL A 52 5.08 7.10 6.81
C VAL A 52 5.55 5.71 6.43
N ALA A 53 4.96 4.66 7.01
CA ALA A 53 5.18 3.28 6.58
C ALA A 53 4.03 2.78 5.70
N ALA A 54 4.35 2.04 4.63
CA ALA A 54 3.38 1.64 3.62
C ALA A 54 2.19 0.83 4.19
N ALA A 55 2.42 -0.10 5.13
CA ALA A 55 1.34 -0.85 5.77
C ALA A 55 0.37 0.07 6.53
N GLY A 56 0.89 0.95 7.39
CA GLY A 56 0.09 1.93 8.12
C GLY A 56 -0.67 2.89 7.18
N ALA A 57 -0.01 3.31 6.09
CA ALA A 57 -0.62 4.14 5.06
C ALA A 57 -1.83 3.46 4.39
N VAL A 58 -1.74 2.17 4.07
CA VAL A 58 -2.86 1.38 3.52
C VAL A 58 -4.04 1.35 4.49
N ILE A 59 -3.80 1.08 5.78
CA ILE A 59 -4.86 1.05 6.78
C ILE A 59 -5.56 2.42 6.90
N LYS A 60 -4.78 3.51 6.98
CA LYS A 60 -5.30 4.89 7.04
C LYS A 60 -6.11 5.23 5.78
N ALA A 61 -5.62 4.85 4.60
CA ALA A 61 -6.29 5.10 3.32
C ALA A 61 -7.63 4.37 3.20
N LEU A 62 -7.65 3.05 3.48
CA LEU A 62 -8.87 2.24 3.45
C LEU A 62 -9.94 2.80 4.42
N LYS A 63 -9.53 3.12 5.66
CA LYS A 63 -10.43 3.72 6.66
C LYS A 63 -10.96 5.09 6.23
N SER A 64 -10.15 5.92 5.58
CA SER A 64 -10.58 7.24 5.08
C SER A 64 -11.70 7.15 4.04
N LEU A 65 -11.77 6.04 3.30
CA LEU A 65 -12.83 5.74 2.33
C LEU A 65 -13.99 4.95 2.94
N LYS A 66 -13.99 4.73 4.26
CA LYS A 66 -14.98 3.96 5.01
C LYS A 66 -15.16 2.51 4.52
N ILE A 67 -14.10 1.94 3.94
CA ILE A 67 -14.08 0.55 3.47
C ILE A 67 -14.00 -0.39 4.69
N LYS A 68 -14.84 -1.43 4.72
CA LYS A 68 -14.82 -2.49 5.74
C LYS A 68 -14.62 -3.87 5.12
N LYS A 69 -15.25 -4.13 3.98
CA LYS A 69 -15.13 -5.34 3.17
C LYS A 69 -14.16 -5.12 2.01
N ILE A 70 -13.13 -5.94 1.89
CA ILE A 70 -12.08 -5.77 0.87
C ILE A 70 -11.86 -7.04 0.05
N ALA A 71 -11.63 -6.85 -1.26
CA ALA A 71 -11.01 -7.85 -2.10
C ALA A 71 -9.55 -7.48 -2.34
N VAL A 72 -8.63 -8.45 -2.21
CA VAL A 72 -7.19 -8.19 -2.15
C VAL A 72 -6.46 -8.90 -3.30
N ALA A 73 -5.68 -8.15 -4.06
CA ALA A 73 -4.74 -8.67 -5.05
C ALA A 73 -3.31 -8.43 -4.58
N THR A 74 -2.46 -9.46 -4.65
CA THR A 74 -1.05 -9.38 -4.29
C THR A 74 -0.18 -10.06 -5.34
N PRO A 75 1.13 -9.74 -5.41
CA PRO A 75 2.03 -10.50 -6.24
C PRO A 75 2.63 -11.72 -5.50
N TYR A 76 2.43 -11.84 -4.19
CA TYR A 76 3.27 -12.68 -3.34
C TYR A 76 2.91 -14.16 -3.34
N ILE A 77 3.85 -14.95 -2.82
CA ILE A 77 3.66 -16.33 -2.36
C ILE A 77 2.74 -16.42 -1.13
N ASP A 78 2.21 -17.61 -0.89
CA ASP A 78 1.20 -17.87 0.15
C ASP A 78 1.65 -17.52 1.57
N GLU A 79 2.93 -17.69 1.89
CA GLU A 79 3.48 -17.35 3.21
C GLU A 79 3.29 -15.85 3.52
N ILE A 80 3.65 -14.98 2.58
CA ILE A 80 3.47 -13.52 2.73
C ILE A 80 1.97 -13.17 2.68
N ASN A 81 1.19 -13.85 1.85
CA ASN A 81 -0.25 -13.63 1.76
C ASN A 81 -0.97 -13.94 3.08
N ARG A 82 -0.52 -14.96 3.83
CA ARG A 82 -1.07 -15.28 5.17
C ARG A 82 -0.81 -14.15 6.17
N LEU A 83 0.42 -13.61 6.19
CA LEU A 83 0.77 -12.47 7.05
C LEU A 83 -0.06 -11.22 6.70
N GLU A 84 -0.20 -10.91 5.41
CA GLU A 84 -0.99 -9.77 4.97
C GLU A 84 -2.48 -9.93 5.27
N ARG A 85 -3.04 -11.12 5.04
CA ARG A 85 -4.43 -11.45 5.42
C ARG A 85 -4.65 -11.26 6.91
N GLN A 86 -3.74 -11.77 7.74
CA GLN A 86 -3.83 -11.63 9.19
C GLN A 86 -3.73 -10.16 9.62
N PHE A 87 -2.79 -9.39 9.05
CA PHE A 87 -2.61 -7.98 9.33
C PHE A 87 -3.86 -7.15 9.01
N LEU A 88 -4.49 -7.39 7.86
CA LEU A 88 -5.72 -6.71 7.45
C LEU A 88 -6.90 -7.09 8.36
N ALA A 89 -7.06 -8.38 8.69
CA ALA A 89 -8.11 -8.84 9.60
C ALA A 89 -7.97 -8.25 11.00
N LEU A 90 -6.75 -8.23 11.55
CA LEU A 90 -6.45 -7.61 12.85
C LEU A 90 -6.71 -6.09 12.87
N ASN A 91 -6.68 -5.43 11.72
CA ASN A 91 -7.04 -4.02 11.56
C ASN A 91 -8.54 -3.78 11.33
N GLY A 92 -9.37 -4.83 11.37
CA GLY A 92 -10.83 -4.76 11.32
C GLY A 92 -11.44 -4.86 9.93
N PHE A 93 -10.69 -5.36 8.94
CA PHE A 93 -11.22 -5.58 7.58
C PHE A 93 -11.73 -7.00 7.39
N GLU A 94 -12.92 -7.13 6.80
CA GLU A 94 -13.47 -8.39 6.31
C GLU A 94 -12.96 -8.66 4.89
N ILE A 95 -12.33 -9.80 4.67
CA ILE A 95 -11.68 -10.12 3.39
C ILE A 95 -12.60 -11.01 2.56
N ILE A 96 -13.19 -10.43 1.51
CA ILE A 96 -14.16 -11.09 0.62
C ILE A 96 -13.47 -12.07 -0.34
N ASP A 97 -12.35 -11.65 -0.91
CA ASP A 97 -11.52 -12.49 -1.77
C ASP A 97 -10.06 -12.06 -1.66
N PHE A 98 -9.14 -12.98 -1.95
CA PHE A 98 -7.71 -12.74 -1.86
C PHE A 98 -6.99 -13.58 -2.91
N LYS A 99 -6.26 -12.95 -3.83
CA LYS A 99 -5.51 -13.65 -4.89
C LYS A 99 -4.08 -13.15 -4.96
N GLY A 100 -3.14 -14.09 -5.02
CA GLY A 100 -1.70 -13.85 -5.19
C GLY A 100 -1.20 -14.35 -6.54
N LEU A 101 -0.13 -13.75 -7.07
CA LEU A 101 0.58 -14.26 -8.26
C LEU A 101 1.62 -15.35 -7.93
N GLY A 102 1.93 -15.58 -6.65
CA GLY A 102 2.90 -16.60 -6.26
C GLY A 102 4.36 -16.24 -6.55
N LEU A 103 4.69 -14.94 -6.69
CA LEU A 103 6.03 -14.48 -7.00
C LEU A 103 6.84 -14.24 -5.72
N SER A 104 8.06 -14.79 -5.68
CA SER A 104 9.03 -14.57 -4.61
C SER A 104 10.14 -13.57 -4.99
N SER A 105 10.42 -13.42 -6.29
CA SER A 105 11.47 -12.52 -6.77
C SER A 105 10.96 -11.09 -6.91
N ASN A 106 11.60 -10.15 -6.23
CA ASN A 106 11.26 -8.73 -6.33
C ASN A 106 11.40 -8.21 -7.78
N LEU A 107 12.38 -8.72 -8.56
CA LEU A 107 12.52 -8.36 -9.97
C LEU A 107 11.34 -8.85 -10.83
N GLN A 108 10.80 -10.03 -10.53
CA GLN A 108 9.60 -10.53 -11.22
C GLN A 108 8.38 -9.67 -10.89
N ILE A 109 8.23 -9.27 -9.62
CA ILE A 109 7.14 -8.39 -9.16
C ILE A 109 7.17 -7.06 -9.92
N GLY A 110 8.33 -6.40 -10.01
CA GLY A 110 8.49 -5.13 -10.72
C GLY A 110 8.30 -5.22 -12.24
N ARG A 111 8.35 -6.44 -12.80
CA ARG A 111 8.15 -6.72 -14.23
C ARG A 111 6.78 -7.29 -14.56
N VAL A 112 5.87 -7.39 -13.57
CA VAL A 112 4.49 -7.80 -13.85
C VAL A 112 3.88 -6.82 -14.83
N ASN A 113 3.53 -7.32 -16.01
CA ASN A 113 2.94 -6.49 -17.05
C ASN A 113 1.49 -6.12 -16.72
N ARG A 114 1.02 -5.04 -17.36
CA ARG A 114 -0.34 -4.51 -17.24
C ARG A 114 -1.43 -5.57 -17.39
N LYS A 115 -1.33 -6.44 -18.41
CA LYS A 115 -2.35 -7.46 -18.71
C LYS A 115 -2.49 -8.46 -17.56
N THR A 116 -1.37 -8.92 -16.99
CA THR A 116 -1.35 -9.82 -15.84
C THR A 116 -1.99 -9.16 -14.62
N LEU A 117 -1.65 -7.90 -14.34
CA LEU A 117 -2.21 -7.15 -13.23
C LEU A 117 -3.74 -6.95 -13.36
N LEU A 118 -4.20 -6.49 -14.53
CA LEU A 118 -5.64 -6.34 -14.78
C LEU A 118 -6.37 -7.68 -14.63
N LYS A 119 -5.81 -8.78 -15.18
CA LYS A 119 -6.39 -10.12 -15.04
C LYS A 119 -6.47 -10.56 -13.58
N LEU A 120 -5.42 -10.32 -12.79
CA LEU A 120 -5.40 -10.66 -11.36
C LEU A 120 -6.56 -9.98 -10.62
N VAL A 121 -6.69 -8.66 -10.80
CA VAL A 121 -7.71 -7.86 -10.10
C VAL A 121 -9.12 -8.20 -10.59
N LEU A 122 -9.33 -8.29 -11.89
CA LEU A 122 -10.66 -8.56 -12.46
C LEU A 122 -11.15 -9.99 -12.19
N ASN A 123 -10.26 -10.91 -11.85
CA ASN A 123 -10.62 -12.26 -11.42
C ASN A 123 -11.05 -12.33 -9.95
N LEU A 124 -10.87 -11.28 -9.13
CA LEU A 124 -11.35 -11.28 -7.76
C LEU A 124 -12.88 -11.34 -7.71
N ASN A 125 -13.44 -11.96 -6.68
CA ASN A 125 -14.83 -11.76 -6.31
C ASN A 125 -14.95 -10.47 -5.48
N TYR A 126 -15.26 -9.35 -6.14
CA TYR A 126 -15.35 -8.02 -5.53
C TYR A 126 -16.78 -7.46 -5.44
N LYS A 127 -17.81 -8.24 -5.76
CA LYS A 127 -19.20 -7.76 -5.77
C LYS A 127 -19.64 -7.22 -4.40
N GLU A 128 -19.39 -8.01 -3.36
CA GLU A 128 -19.71 -7.70 -1.96
C GLU A 128 -18.62 -6.87 -1.24
N ALA A 129 -17.51 -6.55 -1.92
CA ALA A 129 -16.47 -5.71 -1.35
C ALA A 129 -16.85 -4.22 -1.45
N ASP A 130 -16.49 -3.44 -0.43
CA ASP A 130 -16.61 -1.97 -0.46
C ASP A 130 -15.53 -1.35 -1.34
N GLY A 131 -14.37 -2.02 -1.46
CA GLY A 131 -13.23 -1.60 -2.27
C GLY A 131 -12.25 -2.73 -2.55
N ILE A 132 -11.30 -2.44 -3.44
CA ILE A 132 -10.24 -3.37 -3.84
C ILE A 132 -8.90 -2.82 -3.36
N PHE A 133 -8.09 -3.69 -2.76
CA PHE A 133 -6.72 -3.38 -2.36
C PHE A 133 -5.72 -4.16 -3.23
N ILE A 134 -4.76 -3.46 -3.82
CA ILE A 134 -3.64 -4.04 -4.55
C ILE A 134 -2.36 -3.84 -3.73
N SER A 135 -1.87 -4.91 -3.12
CA SER A 135 -0.66 -4.86 -2.30
C SER A 135 0.60 -4.88 -3.14
N CYS A 136 1.66 -4.34 -2.54
CA CYS A 136 3.03 -4.18 -3.02
C CYS A 136 3.34 -2.80 -3.58
N THR A 137 4.43 -2.23 -3.08
CA THR A 137 5.00 -0.98 -3.57
C THR A 137 5.81 -1.19 -4.85
N ASN A 138 6.36 -2.38 -5.07
CA ASN A 138 7.13 -2.70 -6.27
C ASN A 138 6.25 -3.18 -7.45
N LEU A 139 4.95 -3.40 -7.24
CA LEU A 139 4.03 -3.78 -8.31
C LEU A 139 3.58 -2.51 -9.08
N PRO A 140 3.73 -2.45 -10.42
CA PRO A 140 3.42 -1.25 -11.20
C PRO A 140 1.90 -1.07 -11.33
N THR A 141 1.32 -0.32 -10.39
CA THR A 141 -0.13 -0.16 -10.24
C THR A 141 -0.66 1.20 -10.69
N ILE A 142 0.20 2.22 -10.77
CA ILE A 142 -0.26 3.62 -10.86
C ILE A 142 -1.03 3.94 -12.15
N ASP A 143 -0.73 3.24 -13.25
CA ASP A 143 -1.31 3.42 -14.57
C ASP A 143 -2.61 2.63 -14.79
N VAL A 144 -3.00 1.73 -13.86
CA VAL A 144 -4.19 0.87 -14.00
C VAL A 144 -5.31 1.23 -13.03
N ILE A 145 -5.04 2.00 -11.97
CA ILE A 145 -6.01 2.24 -10.88
C ILE A 145 -7.31 2.86 -11.39
N GLU A 146 -7.23 3.94 -12.19
CA GLU A 146 -8.43 4.61 -12.72
C GLU A 146 -9.23 3.70 -13.65
N GLU A 147 -8.56 2.90 -14.50
CA GLU A 147 -9.24 1.91 -15.36
C GLU A 147 -9.94 0.82 -14.53
N LEU A 148 -9.27 0.34 -13.47
CA LEU A 148 -9.84 -0.67 -12.59
C LEU A 148 -11.05 -0.13 -11.83
N GLU A 149 -11.03 1.11 -11.33
CA GLU A 149 -12.21 1.74 -10.74
C GLU A 149 -13.36 1.84 -11.75
N ALA A 150 -13.06 2.25 -12.99
CA ALA A 150 -14.05 2.37 -14.05
C ALA A 150 -14.71 1.02 -14.42
N LYS A 151 -13.94 -0.07 -14.45
CA LYS A 151 -14.43 -1.43 -14.77
C LYS A 151 -15.18 -2.08 -13.61
N THR A 152 -14.63 -1.99 -12.40
CA THR A 152 -15.16 -2.68 -11.22
C THR A 152 -16.27 -1.90 -10.52
N LYS A 153 -16.37 -0.59 -10.77
CA LYS A 153 -17.25 0.35 -10.05
C LYS A 153 -17.00 0.37 -8.53
N LYS A 154 -15.79 0.00 -8.10
CA LYS A 154 -15.34 0.03 -6.70
C LYS A 154 -14.11 0.94 -6.59
N PRO A 155 -13.88 1.62 -5.45
CA PRO A 155 -12.60 2.26 -5.17
C PRO A 155 -11.46 1.24 -5.22
N VAL A 156 -10.34 1.62 -5.84
CA VAL A 156 -9.14 0.77 -5.95
C VAL A 156 -7.98 1.50 -5.28
N ILE A 157 -7.39 0.86 -4.28
CA ILE A 157 -6.29 1.40 -3.49
C ILE A 157 -5.07 0.53 -3.74
N SER A 158 -3.94 1.12 -4.08
CA SER A 158 -2.65 0.42 -4.08
C SER A 158 -1.76 0.87 -2.95
N SER A 159 -0.80 0.03 -2.53
CA SER A 159 0.23 0.43 -1.56
C SER A 159 0.94 1.73 -1.97
N ASN A 160 1.17 1.95 -3.26
CA ASN A 160 1.81 3.16 -3.78
C ASN A 160 0.93 4.40 -3.60
N THR A 161 -0.33 4.35 -4.04
CA THR A 161 -1.26 5.48 -3.87
C THR A 161 -1.58 5.78 -2.41
N ALA A 162 -1.70 4.75 -1.57
CA ALA A 162 -1.90 4.91 -0.13
C ALA A 162 -0.69 5.58 0.54
N THR A 163 0.52 5.16 0.19
CA THR A 163 1.76 5.74 0.74
C THR A 163 1.90 7.20 0.32
N LEU A 164 1.70 7.52 -0.97
CA LEU A 164 1.72 8.90 -1.46
C LEU A 164 0.67 9.77 -0.76
N TRP A 165 -0.57 9.29 -0.68
CA TRP A 165 -1.66 9.99 0.00
C TRP A 165 -1.32 10.29 1.47
N ALA A 166 -0.78 9.30 2.19
CA ALA A 166 -0.42 9.46 3.59
C ALA A 166 0.77 10.42 3.77
N MET A 167 1.76 10.38 2.88
CA MET A 167 2.89 11.31 2.89
C MET A 167 2.41 12.75 2.68
N LEU A 168 1.58 13.01 1.66
CA LEU A 168 1.02 14.35 1.40
C LEU A 168 0.21 14.86 2.60
N LYS A 169 -0.64 14.01 3.19
CA LYS A 169 -1.37 14.36 4.41
C LYS A 169 -0.46 14.65 5.60
N LYS A 170 0.62 13.88 5.80
CA LYS A 170 1.55 14.06 6.93
C LYS A 170 2.21 15.45 6.91
N ILE A 171 2.42 16.02 5.72
CA ILE A 171 3.00 17.36 5.54
C ILE A 171 1.96 18.46 5.29
N GLY A 172 0.67 18.18 5.50
CA GLY A 172 -0.40 19.17 5.36
C GLY A 172 -0.73 19.58 3.93
N VAL A 173 -0.30 18.82 2.92
CA VAL A 173 -0.61 19.10 1.50
C VAL A 173 -1.97 18.49 1.14
N SER A 174 -2.93 19.35 0.82
CA SER A 174 -4.25 18.96 0.30
C SER A 174 -4.39 19.41 -1.16
N ILE A 175 -4.24 18.44 -2.07
CA ILE A 175 -4.38 18.62 -3.51
C ILE A 175 -5.23 17.48 -4.07
N ARG A 176 -6.10 17.79 -5.04
CA ARG A 176 -6.88 16.76 -5.74
C ARG A 176 -6.12 16.31 -6.97
N ILE A 177 -5.70 15.04 -6.98
CA ILE A 177 -4.96 14.46 -8.11
C ILE A 177 -5.92 13.57 -8.92
N ARG A 178 -6.17 13.92 -10.18
CA ARG A 178 -7.06 13.17 -11.09
C ARG A 178 -6.28 12.11 -11.86
N GLY A 179 -6.96 11.04 -12.26
CA GLY A 179 -6.37 9.96 -13.08
C GLY A 179 -5.65 8.86 -12.30
N TYR A 180 -5.63 8.95 -10.96
CA TYR A 180 -4.95 8.01 -10.07
C TYR A 180 -5.88 7.42 -9.00
N GLY A 181 -7.17 7.32 -9.31
CA GLY A 181 -8.17 6.71 -8.45
C GLY A 181 -8.84 7.64 -7.44
N THR A 182 -9.86 7.10 -6.78
CA THR A 182 -10.74 7.81 -5.86
C THR A 182 -10.00 8.36 -4.65
N LEU A 183 -8.99 7.64 -4.14
CA LEU A 183 -8.23 8.05 -2.96
C LEU A 183 -7.56 9.42 -3.15
N LEU A 184 -6.79 9.58 -4.23
CA LEU A 184 -6.06 10.82 -4.51
C LEU A 184 -6.97 11.92 -5.08
N ARG A 185 -8.08 11.54 -5.72
CA ARG A 185 -9.09 12.50 -6.21
C ARG A 185 -9.89 13.16 -5.09
N ARG A 186 -10.07 12.49 -3.95
CA ARG A 186 -10.84 12.96 -2.78
C ARG A 186 -9.97 13.47 -1.62
N MET A 187 -8.66 13.60 -1.83
CA MET A 187 -7.71 14.14 -0.85
C MET A 187 -7.97 15.62 -0.55
#